data_AF-A0A3Q4GXD6-F1
#
_entry.id   AF-A0A3Q4GXD6-F1
#
_cell.length_a   1.000
_cell.length_b   1.000
_cell.length_c   1.000
_cell.angle_alpha   90.00
_cell.angle_beta   90.00
_cell.angle_gamma   90.00
#
_symmetry.space_group_name_H-M   'P 1'
#
loop_
_entity.id
_entity.type
_entity.pdbx_description
1 polymer ?
#
loop_
_entity_poly.entity_id
_entity_poly.type
_entity_poly.pdbx_seq_one_letter_code
_entity_poly.pdbx_strand_id
1 'polypeptide(L)' 'MDNLRCVHMGVCPTEESKACTRCGCVTMLRSPNKTNAMKQWEQRWIKNCLCGGLWRRIPPTFT' A
#
# COMPACT_ATOMS: atom_id res chain seq x y z
N MET A 1 -15.44 1.47 -11.52
CA MET A 1 -14.46 0.90 -10.57
C MET A 1 -13.64 2.06 -10.04
N ASP A 2 -14.10 2.65 -8.95
CA ASP A 2 -13.41 3.74 -8.28
C ASP A 2 -12.12 3.21 -7.67
N ASN A 3 -11.02 3.44 -8.37
CA ASN A 3 -9.69 3.29 -7.83
C ASN A 3 -9.49 4.34 -6.74
N LEU A 4 -10.00 4.07 -5.54
CA LEU A 4 -9.67 4.79 -4.31
C LEU A 4 -8.15 4.70 -4.10
N ARG A 5 -7.45 5.64 -4.74
CA ARG A 5 -6.04 5.92 -4.57
C ARG A 5 -5.95 6.82 -3.35
N CYS A 6 -5.98 6.23 -2.16
CA CYS A 6 -5.55 6.94 -0.95
C CYS A 6 -4.02 7.05 -1.01
N VAL A 7 -3.54 7.92 -1.88
CA VAL A 7 -2.14 8.34 -1.92
C VAL A 7 -2.07 9.54 -0.99
N HIS A 8 -1.59 9.34 0.22
CA HIS A 8 -1.11 10.45 1.04
C HIS A 8 0.15 11.02 0.35
N MET A 9 -0.05 11.93 -0.62
CA MET A 9 1.02 12.74 -1.19
C MET A 9 1.34 13.86 -0.21
N GLY A 10 2.43 13.74 0.53
CA GLY A 10 2.91 14.84 1.38
C GLY A 10 3.96 14.45 2.40
N VAL A 11 4.10 13.17 2.70
CA VAL A 11 5.15 12.65 3.59
C VAL A 11 6.05 11.78 2.73
N CYS A 12 7.33 12.13 2.58
CA CYS A 12 8.33 11.18 2.08
C CYS A 12 8.14 9.91 2.91
N PRO A 13 7.75 8.77 2.31
CA PRO A 13 7.62 7.55 3.08
C PRO A 13 9.03 7.16 3.51
N THR A 14 9.43 7.60 4.70
CA THR A 14 10.58 7.05 5.43
C THR A 14 10.36 5.57 5.73
N GLU A 15 9.11 5.11 5.65
CA GLU A 15 8.72 3.72 5.78
C GLU A 15 8.74 2.96 4.45
N GLU A 16 9.08 1.68 4.56
CA GLU A 16 9.10 0.75 3.43
C GLU A 16 7.73 0.70 2.72
N SER A 17 7.75 0.67 1.39
CA SER A 17 6.54 0.68 0.56
C SER A 17 6.48 -0.55 -0.36
N LYS A 18 5.32 -0.79 -0.98
CA LYS A 18 5.14 -1.84 -1.98
C LYS A 18 4.32 -1.34 -3.17
N ALA A 19 4.69 -1.77 -4.38
CA ALA A 19 4.00 -1.49 -5.63
C ALA A 19 3.34 -2.75 -6.19
N CYS A 20 2.16 -2.61 -6.79
CA CYS A 20 1.55 -3.68 -7.55
C CYS A 20 2.27 -3.86 -8.89
N THR A 21 2.64 -5.09 -9.23
CA THR A 21 3.29 -5.41 -10.51
C THR A 21 2.35 -5.33 -11.72
N ARG A 22 1.04 -5.26 -11.50
CA ARG A 22 0.02 -5.22 -12.57
C ARG A 22 -0.53 -3.82 -12.82
N CYS A 23 -0.90 -3.08 -11.78
CA CYS A 23 -1.52 -1.75 -11.93
C CYS A 23 -0.66 -0.59 -11.45
N GLY A 24 0.53 -0.85 -10.90
CA GLY A 24 1.43 0.20 -10.40
C GLY A 24 0.96 0.90 -9.11
N CYS A 25 -0.16 0.48 -8.51
CA CYS A 25 -0.63 1.05 -7.25
C CYS A 25 0.43 0.89 -6.16
N VAL A 26 0.69 1.96 -5.40
CA VAL A 26 1.66 1.99 -4.31
C VAL A 26 0.93 2.11 -2.98
N THR A 27 1.39 1.37 -1.98
CA THR A 27 0.93 1.48 -0.59
C THR A 27 2.10 1.24 0.35
N MET A 28 2.01 1.75 1.58
CA MET A 28 2.98 1.44 2.64
C MET A 28 2.92 -0.05 3.02
N LEU A 29 4.06 -0.61 3.46
CA LEU A 29 4.10 -1.98 4.00
C LEU A 29 3.37 -2.10 5.33
N ARG A 30 3.38 -1.04 6.14
CA ARG A 30 2.66 -0.93 7.40
C ARG A 30 1.65 0.21 7.28
N SER A 31 0.42 -0.05 7.70
CA SER A 31 -0.61 0.99 7.73
C SER A 31 -0.48 1.81 9.02
N PRO A 32 -0.57 3.15 8.96
CA PRO A 32 -0.62 4.00 10.14
C PRO A 32 -1.96 3.86 10.89
N ASN A 33 -2.95 3.21 10.28
CA ASN A 33 -4.28 3.03 10.88
C ASN A 33 -4.23 2.11 12.10
N LYS A 34 -4.63 2.65 13.26
CA LYS A 34 -4.59 1.93 14.54
C LYS A 34 -5.85 1.12 14.83
N THR A 35 -6.98 1.40 14.16
CA THR A 35 -8.27 0.75 14.45
C THR A 35 -8.31 -0.70 13.97
N ASN A 36 -8.91 -1.59 14.76
CA ASN A 36 -8.99 -3.02 14.43
C ASN A 36 -9.81 -3.29 13.17
N ALA A 37 -10.89 -2.54 12.95
CA ALA A 37 -11.72 -2.66 11.75
C ALA A 37 -10.91 -2.37 10.47
N MET A 38 -10.09 -1.31 10.48
CA MET A 38 -9.27 -0.96 9.31
C MET A 38 -8.16 -1.99 9.06
N LYS A 39 -7.51 -2.48 10.13
CA LYS A 39 -6.50 -3.54 10.01
C LYS A 39 -7.09 -4.81 9.39
N GLN A 40 -8.26 -5.27 9.86
CA GLN A 40 -8.91 -6.45 9.27
C GLN A 40 -9.32 -6.22 7.82
N TRP A 41 -9.85 -5.02 7.50
CA TRP A 41 -10.20 -4.64 6.13
C TRP A 41 -8.98 -4.75 5.20
N GLU A 42 -7.83 -4.22 5.62
CA GLU A 42 -6.56 -4.21 4.88
C GLU A 42 -5.91 -5.60 4.74
N GLN A 43 -6.03 -6.45 5.76
CA GLN A 43 -5.46 -7.81 5.75
C GLN A 43 -5.95 -8.65 4.55
N ARG A 44 -7.16 -8.39 4.04
CA ARG A 44 -7.68 -9.07 2.85
C ARG A 44 -6.86 -8.83 1.59
N TRP A 45 -6.10 -7.73 1.54
CA TRP A 45 -5.29 -7.31 0.38
C TRP A 45 -3.79 -7.27 0.72
N ILE A 46 -3.38 -7.91 1.81
CA ILE A 46 -1.97 -7.88 2.23
C ILE A 46 -1.07 -8.62 1.23
N LYS A 47 -1.56 -9.75 0.70
CA LYS A 47 -0.85 -10.62 -0.26
C LYS A 47 -0.97 -10.15 -1.71
N ASN A 48 -2.13 -9.61 -2.09
CA ASN A 48 -2.43 -9.19 -3.45
C ASN A 48 -3.05 -7.80 -3.48
N CYS A 49 -2.79 -7.07 -4.55
CA CYS A 49 -3.47 -5.82 -4.86
C CYS A 49 -4.97 -6.04 -5.04
N LEU A 50 -5.75 -4.98 -4.85
CA LEU A 50 -7.18 -4.93 -5.17
C LEU A 50 -7.47 -5.37 -6.62
N CYS A 51 -6.51 -5.17 -7.53
CA CYS A 51 -6.62 -5.66 -8.91
C CYS A 51 -6.24 -7.14 -9.09
N GLY A 52 -5.92 -7.87 -8.02
CA GLY A 52 -5.42 -9.25 -8.05
C GLY A 52 -3.92 -9.37 -8.38
N GLY A 53 -3.22 -8.29 -8.70
CA GLY A 53 -1.79 -8.33 -8.98
C GLY A 53 -0.91 -8.50 -7.74
N LEU A 54 0.27 -9.08 -7.90
CA LEU A 54 1.23 -9.28 -6.81
C LEU A 54 1.85 -7.97 -6.34
N TRP A 55 2.28 -7.94 -5.08
CA TRP A 55 3.05 -6.85 -4.51
C TRP A 55 4.56 -7.06 -4.69
N ARG A 56 5.27 -6.02 -5.10
CA ARG A 56 6.73 -5.91 -5.10
C ARG A 56 7.15 -4.88 -4.04
N ARG A 57 8.15 -5.18 -3.21
CA ARG A 57 8.70 -4.19 -2.28
C ARG A 57 9.41 -3.08 -3.03
N ILE A 58 9.23 -1.85 -2.57
CA ILE A 58 9.95 -0.67 -3.02
C ILE A 58 10.91 -0.31 -1.87
N PRO A 59 12.23 -0.30 -2.11
CA PRO A 59 13.16 0.17 -1.10
C PRO A 59 12.87 1.63 -0.76
N PRO A 60 13.02 2.04 0.52
CA PRO A 60 12.91 3.45 0.87
C PRO A 60 13.94 4.23 0.04
N THR A 61 13.48 5.26 -0.66
CA THR A 61 14.38 6.16 -1.38
C THR A 61 15.12 6.98 -0.34
N PHE A 62 16.33 6.57 0.01
CA PHE A 62 17.28 7.42 0.71
C PHE A 62 17.70 8.53 -0.25
N THR A 63 17.12 9.72 -0.08
CA THR A 63 17.75 10.98 -0.52
C THR A 63 18.66 11.48 0.59
#